data_AF-A0A5B8RID5-F1
#
_entry.id   AF-A0A5B8RID5-F1
#
_cell.length_a   1.000
_cell.length_b   1.000
_cell.length_c   1.000
_cell.angle_alpha   90.00
_cell.angle_beta   90.00
_cell.angle_gamma   90.00
#
_symmetry.space_group_name_H-M   'P 1'
#
loop_
_entity.id
_entity.type
_entity.pdbx_description
1 polymer ?
#
loop_
_entity_poly.entity_id
_entity_poly.type
_entity_poly.pdbx_seq_one_letter_code
_entity_poly.pdbx_strand_id
1 'polypeptide(L)'
;MMAQGYPEAEPYCIGRFIVALPPFASLHAGASRYDGVTIEFRFENDERYDRRVHNEIEERKRAGEQGSEFFFSSDRLNDVVELSSGHILVYGKYDFAIGYVHDPIGTWTLKNAYAADYRRFAERIEFRGEPGKENLPEGRCYCIMYGFIPETSPTGNEWEERYLMTKDDPEFILSIQISMIGKQRDSLKELERKTATSLKTSWPGG
;
A
#
# COMPACT_ATOMS: atom_id res chain seq x y z
N MET A 1 31.92 34.29 4.28
CA MET A 1 30.97 33.52 3.44
C MET A 1 30.01 32.83 4.39
N MET A 2 28.73 33.18 4.38
CA MET A 2 27.74 32.38 5.10
C MET A 2 27.54 31.11 4.28
N ALA A 3 27.70 29.94 4.89
CA ALA A 3 27.22 28.71 4.29
C ALA A 3 25.73 28.93 3.98
N GLN A 4 25.35 28.85 2.70
CA GLN A 4 23.94 28.77 2.33
C GLN A 4 23.40 27.53 3.04
N GLY A 5 22.52 27.75 4.02
CA GLY A 5 21.89 26.66 4.74
C GLY A 5 21.14 25.80 3.73
N TYR A 6 21.46 24.51 3.68
CA TYR A 6 20.60 23.56 3.00
C TYR A 6 19.21 23.65 3.63
N PRO A 7 18.14 23.69 2.83
CA PRO A 7 16.80 23.78 3.39
C PRO A 7 16.55 22.63 4.37
N GLU A 8 15.83 22.91 5.46
CA GLU A 8 15.52 21.90 6.48
C GLU A 8 14.77 20.74 5.83
N ALA A 9 15.22 19.51 6.09
CA ALA A 9 14.55 18.32 5.58
C ALA A 9 13.20 18.12 6.27
N GLU A 10 12.19 17.70 5.50
CA GLU A 10 10.86 17.41 5.99
C GLU A 10 10.73 15.93 6.42
N PRO A 11 10.23 15.65 7.63
CA PRO A 11 10.00 14.28 8.08
C PRO A 11 8.72 13.68 7.49
N TYR A 12 8.84 12.48 6.93
CA TYR A 12 7.73 11.67 6.42
C TYR A 12 7.61 10.37 7.22
N CYS A 13 6.39 9.98 7.55
CA CYS A 13 6.12 8.69 8.16
C CYS A 13 5.75 7.64 7.09
N ILE A 14 6.59 6.60 6.98
CA ILE A 14 6.52 5.50 5.99
C ILE A 14 6.60 4.17 6.74
N GLY A 15 5.51 3.38 6.71
CA GLY A 15 5.38 2.21 7.59
C GLY A 15 5.60 2.62 9.06
N ARG A 16 6.65 2.11 9.70
CA ARG A 16 7.01 2.45 11.09
C ARG A 16 8.15 3.46 11.24
N PHE A 17 8.63 4.01 10.13
CA PHE A 17 9.86 4.78 10.08
C PHE A 17 9.57 6.24 9.78
N ILE A 18 10.36 7.12 10.40
CA ILE A 18 10.45 8.52 10.00
C ILE A 18 11.63 8.67 9.08
N VAL A 19 11.38 9.17 7.87
CA VAL A 19 12.40 9.46 6.86
C VAL A 19 12.41 10.96 6.62
N ALA A 20 13.55 11.60 6.85
CA ALA A 20 13.74 13.02 6.54
C ALA A 20 14.15 13.18 5.08
N LEU A 21 13.39 13.96 4.32
CA LEU A 21 13.59 14.15 2.88
C LEU A 21 13.73 15.63 2.53
N PRO A 22 14.38 15.98 1.42
CA PRO A 22 14.39 17.36 0.96
C PRO A 22 12.97 17.89 0.72
N PRO A 23 12.68 19.18 0.98
CA PRO A 23 11.32 19.74 0.86
C PRO A 23 10.76 19.77 -0.58
N PHE A 24 11.61 19.49 -1.57
CA PHE A 24 11.21 19.36 -2.97
C PHE A 24 10.95 17.90 -3.40
N ALA A 25 11.09 16.94 -2.49
CA ALA A 25 10.76 15.55 -2.74
C ALA A 25 9.24 15.36 -2.67
N SER A 26 8.69 14.67 -3.66
CA SER A 26 7.29 14.24 -3.66
C SER A 26 7.21 12.76 -3.32
N LEU A 27 6.40 12.41 -2.31
CA LEU A 27 6.15 11.02 -1.93
C LEU A 27 5.04 10.42 -2.78
N HIS A 28 5.37 9.38 -3.54
CA HIS A 28 4.42 8.65 -4.36
C HIS A 28 4.01 7.34 -3.70
N ALA A 29 2.73 7.00 -3.88
CA ALA A 29 2.17 5.75 -3.41
C ALA A 29 2.87 4.56 -4.07
N GLY A 30 3.41 3.66 -3.25
CA GLY A 30 3.67 2.28 -3.64
C GLY A 30 2.68 1.35 -2.95
N ALA A 31 2.99 0.06 -2.90
CA ALA A 31 2.18 -0.89 -2.16
C ALA A 31 2.59 -0.92 -0.67
N SER A 32 1.60 -1.17 0.18
CA SER A 32 1.81 -1.40 1.62
C SER A 32 1.25 -2.78 1.96
N ARG A 33 1.84 -3.45 2.94
CA ARG A 33 1.32 -4.70 3.47
C ARG A 33 1.45 -4.68 4.98
N TYR A 34 0.33 -4.87 5.66
CA TYR A 34 0.28 -4.88 7.12
C TYR A 34 -0.66 -5.99 7.57
N ASP A 35 -0.18 -6.86 8.45
CA ASP A 35 -0.94 -7.99 8.99
C ASP A 35 -1.51 -8.93 7.91
N GLY A 36 -0.74 -9.15 6.84
CA GLY A 36 -1.14 -9.97 5.70
C GLY A 36 -2.00 -9.26 4.67
N VAL A 37 -2.62 -8.13 4.99
CA VAL A 37 -3.45 -7.30 4.10
C VAL A 37 -2.57 -6.44 3.21
N THR A 38 -2.73 -6.54 1.90
CA THR A 38 -2.15 -5.61 0.93
C THR A 38 -3.04 -4.37 0.82
N ILE A 39 -2.44 -3.19 0.93
CA ILE A 39 -3.11 -1.89 0.92
C ILE A 39 -2.56 -1.08 -0.25
N GLU A 40 -3.46 -0.66 -1.13
CA GLU A 40 -3.16 0.19 -2.27
C GLU A 40 -3.97 1.48 -2.18
N PHE A 41 -3.30 2.62 -2.28
CA PHE A 41 -3.96 3.93 -2.26
C PHE A 41 -4.12 4.48 -3.67
N ARG A 42 -5.24 5.16 -3.90
CA ARG A 42 -5.48 5.96 -5.11
C ARG A 42 -6.18 7.27 -4.75
N PHE A 43 -5.82 8.35 -5.44
CA PHE A 43 -6.62 9.56 -5.43
C PHE A 43 -7.93 9.30 -6.16
N GLU A 44 -9.04 9.53 -5.47
CA GLU A 44 -10.39 9.25 -5.94
C GLU A 44 -11.34 10.16 -5.16
N ASN A 45 -12.32 10.76 -5.83
CA ASN A 45 -13.36 11.56 -5.18
C ASN A 45 -14.64 10.72 -5.02
N ASP A 46 -15.58 11.22 -4.21
CA ASP A 46 -16.83 10.55 -3.86
C ASP A 46 -17.58 10.03 -5.10
N GLU A 47 -17.77 10.86 -6.13
CA GLU A 47 -18.49 10.45 -7.35
C GLU A 47 -17.81 9.31 -8.11
N ARG A 48 -16.47 9.31 -8.18
CA ARG A 48 -15.71 8.24 -8.85
C ARG A 48 -15.71 6.97 -8.01
N TYR A 49 -15.58 7.11 -6.70
CA TYR A 49 -15.67 6.01 -5.74
C TYR A 49 -17.01 5.28 -5.86
N ASP A 50 -18.11 6.02 -5.70
CA ASP A 50 -19.48 5.47 -5.74
C ASP A 50 -19.74 4.76 -7.06
N ARG A 51 -19.37 5.41 -8.18
CA ARG A 51 -19.53 4.82 -9.51
C ARG A 51 -18.72 3.54 -9.68
N ARG A 52 -17.47 3.52 -9.20
CA ARG A 52 -16.59 2.35 -9.34
C ARG A 52 -17.11 1.18 -8.52
N VAL A 53 -17.44 1.41 -7.25
CA VAL A 53 -17.98 0.36 -6.36
C VAL A 53 -19.32 -0.14 -6.87
N HIS A 54 -20.21 0.75 -7.33
CA HIS A 54 -21.48 0.37 -7.95
C HIS A 54 -21.27 -0.50 -9.20
N ASN A 55 -20.41 -0.06 -10.12
CA ASN A 55 -20.11 -0.83 -11.34
C ASN A 55 -19.53 -2.21 -11.02
N GLU A 56 -18.64 -2.30 -10.04
CA GLU A 56 -18.02 -3.55 -9.61
C GLU A 56 -19.05 -4.50 -8.99
N ILE A 57 -19.95 -4.00 -8.15
CA ILE A 57 -21.06 -4.78 -7.59
C ILE A 57 -21.94 -5.32 -8.72
N GLU A 58 -22.35 -4.46 -9.66
CA GLU A 58 -23.26 -4.83 -10.75
C GLU A 58 -22.61 -5.81 -11.74
N GLU A 59 -21.35 -5.60 -12.12
CA GLU A 59 -20.59 -6.51 -12.98
C GLU A 59 -20.49 -7.90 -12.36
N ARG A 60 -20.20 -7.97 -11.05
CA ARG A 60 -20.01 -9.23 -10.33
C ARG A 60 -21.32 -9.96 -10.06
N LYS A 61 -22.43 -9.23 -9.83
CA LYS A 61 -23.77 -9.82 -9.78
C LYS A 61 -24.14 -10.46 -11.12
N ARG A 62 -23.96 -9.73 -12.23
CA ARG A 62 -24.25 -10.24 -13.58
C ARG A 62 -23.40 -11.46 -13.95
N ALA A 63 -22.13 -11.46 -13.58
CA ALA A 63 -21.24 -12.62 -13.80
C ALA A 63 -21.74 -13.87 -13.06
N GLY A 64 -22.32 -13.71 -11.85
CA GLY A 64 -22.92 -14.82 -11.09
C GLY A 64 -24.22 -15.37 -11.69
N GLU A 65 -24.99 -14.55 -12.40
CA GLU A 65 -26.27 -14.94 -13.01
C GLU A 65 -26.10 -15.66 -14.36
N GLN A 66 -25.02 -15.37 -15.10
CA GLN A 66 -24.80 -15.91 -16.45
C GLN A 66 -24.33 -17.37 -16.50
N GLY A 67 -24.17 -18.06 -15.36
CA GLY A 67 -24.06 -19.53 -15.31
C GLY A 67 -23.00 -20.15 -16.23
N SER A 68 -21.89 -19.45 -16.48
CA SER A 68 -20.82 -19.98 -17.33
C SER A 68 -20.06 -21.06 -16.57
N GLU A 69 -20.01 -22.28 -17.14
CA GLU A 69 -19.23 -23.43 -16.65
C GLU A 69 -17.71 -23.15 -16.52
N PHE A 70 -17.26 -21.95 -16.90
CA PHE A 70 -15.87 -21.49 -16.81
C PHE A 70 -15.60 -20.48 -15.69
N PHE A 71 -16.61 -20.04 -14.93
CA PHE A 71 -16.39 -19.18 -13.77
C PHE A 71 -16.01 -20.00 -12.55
N PHE A 72 -14.80 -19.77 -12.03
CA PHE A 72 -14.42 -20.30 -10.73
C PHE A 72 -15.39 -19.76 -9.67
N SER A 73 -15.82 -20.63 -8.76
CA SER A 73 -16.69 -20.26 -7.61
C SER A 73 -16.15 -19.11 -6.75
N SER A 74 -14.92 -18.64 -6.99
CA SER A 74 -14.25 -17.52 -6.35
C SER A 74 -14.69 -16.13 -6.81
N ASP A 75 -15.34 -15.96 -7.97
CA ASP A 75 -15.62 -14.63 -8.55
C ASP A 75 -17.04 -14.11 -8.31
N ARG A 76 -17.92 -14.94 -7.75
CA ARG A 76 -19.30 -14.57 -7.39
C ARG A 76 -19.31 -13.67 -6.16
N LEU A 77 -19.96 -12.51 -6.26
CA LEU A 77 -20.27 -11.68 -5.10
C LEU A 77 -21.32 -12.37 -4.21
N ASN A 78 -20.97 -12.64 -2.97
CA ASN A 78 -21.85 -13.28 -1.99
C ASN A 78 -22.50 -12.26 -1.06
N ASP A 79 -21.75 -11.23 -0.67
CA ASP A 79 -22.20 -10.23 0.30
C ASP A 79 -21.50 -8.88 0.11
N VAL A 80 -22.13 -7.81 0.60
CA VAL A 80 -21.59 -6.45 0.66
C VAL A 80 -21.75 -5.95 2.10
N VAL A 81 -20.64 -5.72 2.78
CA VAL A 81 -20.62 -5.18 4.15
C VAL A 81 -20.37 -3.69 4.08
N GLU A 82 -21.34 -2.89 4.52
CA GLU A 82 -21.20 -1.44 4.64
C GLU A 82 -20.34 -1.06 5.86
N LEU A 83 -19.44 -0.10 5.65
CA LEU A 83 -18.61 0.54 6.66
C LEU A 83 -18.98 2.02 6.76
N SER A 84 -18.59 2.68 7.86
CA SER A 84 -18.76 4.13 8.00
C SER A 84 -18.00 4.94 6.93
N SER A 85 -16.91 4.37 6.40
CA SER A 85 -16.02 5.00 5.44
C SER A 85 -15.82 4.13 4.20
N GLY A 86 -16.80 3.31 3.81
CA GLY A 86 -16.72 2.55 2.57
C GLY A 86 -17.42 1.19 2.61
N HIS A 87 -16.86 0.19 1.93
CA HIS A 87 -17.52 -1.09 1.66
C HIS A 87 -16.53 -2.26 1.66
N ILE A 88 -16.96 -3.44 2.07
CA ILE A 88 -16.23 -4.70 1.85
C ILE A 88 -17.08 -5.57 0.94
N LEU A 89 -16.49 -5.99 -0.19
CA LEU A 89 -17.10 -6.90 -1.14
C LEU A 89 -16.58 -8.32 -0.85
N VAL A 90 -17.48 -9.26 -0.57
CA VAL A 90 -17.12 -10.65 -0.21
C VAL A 90 -17.42 -11.58 -1.37
N TYR A 91 -16.42 -12.35 -1.80
CA TYR A 91 -16.46 -13.20 -2.98
C TYR A 91 -16.24 -14.69 -2.68
N GLY A 92 -17.05 -15.51 -3.35
CA GLY A 92 -16.86 -16.94 -3.51
C GLY A 92 -16.85 -17.82 -2.26
N LYS A 93 -16.49 -19.10 -2.42
CA LYS A 93 -16.59 -20.12 -1.36
C LYS A 93 -15.55 -19.99 -0.23
N TYR A 94 -14.49 -19.21 -0.45
CA TYR A 94 -13.37 -19.05 0.48
C TYR A 94 -13.38 -17.72 1.25
N ASP A 95 -14.50 -16.98 1.20
CA ASP A 95 -14.66 -15.66 1.82
C ASP A 95 -13.53 -14.68 1.48
N PHE A 96 -13.06 -14.74 0.22
CA PHE A 96 -12.10 -13.76 -0.27
C PHE A 96 -12.80 -12.41 -0.32
N ALA A 97 -12.25 -11.42 0.37
CA ALA A 97 -12.85 -10.10 0.40
C ALA A 97 -11.90 -9.05 -0.18
N ILE A 98 -12.50 -8.05 -0.83
CA ILE A 98 -11.83 -6.81 -1.20
C ILE A 98 -12.49 -5.70 -0.38
N GLY A 99 -11.71 -5.05 0.46
CA GLY A 99 -12.14 -3.90 1.24
C GLY A 99 -11.85 -2.60 0.49
N TYR A 100 -12.78 -1.65 0.56
CA TYR A 100 -12.63 -0.29 0.09
C TYR A 100 -12.89 0.66 1.24
N VAL A 101 -11.85 1.36 1.67
CA VAL A 101 -11.96 2.46 2.64
C VAL A 101 -11.74 3.75 1.88
N HIS A 102 -12.59 4.75 2.08
CA HIS A 102 -12.65 5.96 1.30
C HIS A 102 -12.83 7.18 2.21
N ASP A 103 -12.10 8.24 1.88
CA ASP A 103 -12.26 9.58 2.42
C ASP A 103 -12.22 10.61 1.27
N PRO A 104 -12.44 11.91 1.55
CA PRO A 104 -12.42 12.93 0.49
C PRO A 104 -11.09 13.07 -0.27
N ILE A 105 -9.99 12.50 0.24
CA ILE A 105 -8.67 12.55 -0.40
C ILE A 105 -8.50 11.37 -1.38
N GLY A 106 -8.96 10.18 -0.99
CA GLY A 106 -8.82 9.00 -1.83
C GLY A 106 -9.38 7.71 -1.27
N THR A 107 -8.96 6.61 -1.88
CA THR A 107 -9.44 5.27 -1.56
C THR A 107 -8.29 4.31 -1.29
N TRP A 108 -8.37 3.61 -0.18
CA TRP A 108 -7.54 2.46 0.16
C TRP A 108 -8.27 1.18 -0.25
N THR A 109 -7.68 0.47 -1.21
CA THR A 109 -8.08 -0.88 -1.59
C THR A 109 -7.31 -1.87 -0.73
N LEU A 110 -8.03 -2.70 0.01
CA LEU A 110 -7.52 -3.71 0.92
C LEU A 110 -7.71 -5.09 0.26
N LYS A 111 -6.62 -5.84 0.09
CA LYS A 111 -6.59 -7.16 -0.59
C LYS A 111 -5.96 -8.24 0.31
N ASN A 112 -6.31 -9.50 0.05
CA ASN A 112 -5.70 -10.71 0.63
C ASN A 112 -5.95 -10.97 2.15
N ALA A 113 -7.11 -10.62 2.70
CA ALA A 113 -7.56 -11.07 4.03
C ALA A 113 -8.87 -11.90 3.98
N TYR A 114 -9.25 -12.49 5.12
CA TYR A 114 -10.57 -13.10 5.30
C TYR A 114 -11.61 -12.02 5.66
N ALA A 115 -12.83 -12.14 5.15
CA ALA A 115 -13.89 -11.12 5.31
C ALA A 115 -14.13 -10.65 6.76
N ALA A 116 -14.10 -11.57 7.74
CA ALA A 116 -14.30 -11.24 9.16
C ALA A 116 -13.20 -10.34 9.75
N ASP A 117 -11.97 -10.46 9.24
CA ASP A 117 -10.83 -9.66 9.69
C ASP A 117 -10.81 -8.27 9.03
N TYR A 118 -11.35 -8.15 7.81
CA TYR A 118 -11.39 -6.87 7.09
C TYR A 118 -12.18 -5.80 7.80
N ARG A 119 -13.32 -6.12 8.41
CA ARG A 119 -14.13 -5.08 9.07
C ARG A 119 -13.35 -4.42 10.19
N ARG A 120 -12.81 -5.23 11.10
CA ARG A 120 -11.98 -4.74 12.21
C ARG A 120 -10.72 -4.03 11.73
N PHE A 121 -10.13 -4.49 10.63
CA PHE A 121 -8.95 -3.87 10.05
C PHE A 121 -9.27 -2.51 9.43
N ALA A 122 -10.31 -2.46 8.59
CA ALA A 122 -10.73 -1.26 7.86
C ALA A 122 -11.17 -0.15 8.81
N GLU A 123 -11.92 -0.50 9.87
CA GLU A 123 -12.37 0.44 10.91
C GLU A 123 -11.22 1.00 11.76
N ARG A 124 -10.01 0.43 11.70
CA ARG A 124 -8.81 0.95 12.37
C ARG A 124 -8.02 1.94 11.53
N ILE A 125 -8.33 2.11 10.24
CA ILE A 125 -7.62 3.06 9.41
C ILE A 125 -8.04 4.47 9.84
N GLU A 126 -7.07 5.24 10.32
CA GLU A 126 -7.24 6.65 10.62
C GLU A 126 -6.73 7.50 9.46
N PHE A 127 -7.53 8.47 9.05
CA PHE A 127 -7.21 9.37 7.95
C PHE A 127 -6.30 10.51 8.42
N ARG A 128 -5.43 10.97 7.52
CA ARG A 128 -4.60 12.15 7.75
C ARG A 128 -4.44 12.95 6.46
N GLY A 129 -4.03 14.21 6.61
CA GLY A 129 -3.67 15.05 5.48
C GLY A 129 -2.43 14.57 4.73
N GLU A 130 -1.90 15.44 3.88
CA GLU A 130 -0.69 15.16 3.10
C GLU A 130 0.46 14.68 4.00
N PRO A 131 1.12 13.54 3.67
CA PRO A 131 2.26 13.06 4.44
C PRO A 131 3.34 14.13 4.58
N GLY A 132 3.71 14.45 5.82
CA GLY A 132 4.71 15.48 6.13
C GLY A 132 4.69 15.84 7.61
N LYS A 133 5.53 16.81 8.01
CA LYS A 133 5.72 17.22 9.41
C LYS A 133 4.43 17.54 10.16
N GLU A 134 3.48 18.18 9.47
CA GLU A 134 2.21 18.64 10.06
C GLU A 134 1.21 17.49 10.28
N ASN A 135 1.37 16.37 9.55
CA ASN A 135 0.47 15.21 9.58
C ASN A 135 1.19 13.94 10.06
N LEU A 136 2.18 14.09 10.94
CA LEU A 136 2.80 12.96 11.62
C LEU A 136 1.83 12.41 12.68
N PRO A 137 1.53 11.10 12.66
CA PRO A 137 0.65 10.52 13.66
C PRO A 137 1.31 10.55 15.05
N GLU A 138 0.47 10.74 16.08
CA GLU A 138 0.89 10.62 17.46
C GLU A 138 0.86 9.15 17.91
N GLY A 139 1.91 8.70 18.61
CA GLY A 139 1.98 7.36 19.15
C GLY A 139 2.50 6.30 18.16
N ARG A 140 2.19 5.03 18.45
CA ARG A 140 2.69 3.87 17.69
C ARG A 140 1.69 3.48 16.60
N CYS A 141 2.13 3.48 15.36
CA CYS A 141 1.28 3.16 14.22
C CYS A 141 2.08 2.57 13.05
N TYR A 142 1.33 2.09 12.05
CA TYR A 142 1.83 1.78 10.72
C TYR A 142 1.26 2.82 9.73
N CYS A 143 2.13 3.69 9.21
CA CYS A 143 1.78 4.75 8.28
C CYS A 143 1.60 4.21 6.85
N ILE A 144 0.48 4.58 6.25
CA ILE A 144 0.17 4.38 4.83
C ILE A 144 0.05 5.75 4.15
N MET A 145 -0.10 5.78 2.83
CA MET A 145 -0.39 7.04 2.13
C MET A 145 -1.70 7.64 2.65
N TYR A 146 -1.68 8.91 3.06
CA TYR A 146 -2.84 9.66 3.58
C TYR A 146 -3.59 9.03 4.77
N GLY A 147 -3.01 8.01 5.41
CA GLY A 147 -3.63 7.34 6.55
C GLY A 147 -2.60 6.68 7.45
N PHE A 148 -3.06 6.10 8.55
CA PHE A 148 -2.26 5.23 9.40
C PHE A 148 -3.15 4.22 10.12
N ILE A 149 -2.52 3.15 10.62
CA ILE A 149 -3.19 2.12 11.41
C ILE A 149 -2.56 2.14 12.80
N PRO A 150 -3.31 2.51 13.87
CA PRO A 150 -2.82 2.46 15.24
C PRO A 150 -2.39 1.04 15.60
N GLU A 151 -1.24 0.91 16.26
CA GLU A 151 -0.72 -0.40 16.64
C GLU A 151 -1.42 -0.95 17.88
N THR A 152 -1.99 -2.15 17.75
CA THR A 152 -2.52 -2.93 18.88
C THR A 152 -1.55 -4.03 19.33
N SER A 153 -0.72 -4.55 18.41
CA SER A 153 0.33 -5.54 18.67
C SER A 153 1.36 -5.59 17.52
N PRO A 154 2.60 -6.08 17.75
CA PRO A 154 3.55 -6.33 16.67
C PRO A 154 3.03 -7.47 15.78
N THR A 155 2.90 -7.23 14.47
CA THR A 155 2.31 -8.22 13.54
C THR A 155 3.37 -9.13 12.90
N GLY A 156 4.63 -8.68 12.83
CA GLY A 156 5.71 -9.42 12.16
C GLY A 156 5.49 -9.64 10.65
N ASN A 157 4.43 -9.05 10.08
CA ASN A 157 3.99 -9.25 8.70
C ASN A 157 3.74 -7.88 8.06
N GLU A 158 4.85 -7.17 7.87
CA GLU A 158 4.87 -5.77 7.45
C GLU A 158 5.80 -5.62 6.25
N TRP A 159 5.33 -4.95 5.21
CA TRP A 159 6.14 -4.62 4.04
C TRP A 159 5.66 -3.32 3.43
N GLU A 160 6.60 -2.44 3.08
CA GLU A 160 6.31 -1.10 2.60
C GLU A 160 7.21 -0.79 1.42
N GLU A 161 6.62 -0.24 0.36
CA GLU A 161 7.37 0.34 -0.76
C GLU A 161 6.88 1.75 -1.05
N ARG A 162 7.81 2.68 -1.19
CA ARG A 162 7.54 4.06 -1.60
C ARG A 162 8.54 4.52 -2.63
N TYR A 163 8.08 5.41 -3.49
CA TYR A 163 8.91 6.08 -4.49
C TYR A 163 8.96 7.56 -4.19
N LEU A 164 10.16 8.11 -4.35
CA LEU A 164 10.48 9.50 -4.14
C LEU A 164 11.00 10.06 -5.45
N MET A 165 10.33 11.09 -5.92
CA MET A 165 10.70 11.83 -7.12
C MET A 165 10.98 13.27 -6.72
N THR A 166 11.94 13.90 -7.38
CA THR A 166 12.20 15.33 -7.19
C THR A 166 11.50 16.12 -8.29
N LYS A 167 10.97 17.30 -7.97
CA LYS A 167 10.33 18.17 -8.98
C LYS A 167 11.33 18.66 -10.02
N ASP A 168 12.59 18.82 -9.63
CA ASP A 168 13.64 19.42 -10.45
C ASP A 168 14.44 18.39 -11.27
N ASP A 169 14.38 17.11 -10.89
CA ASP A 169 14.98 15.99 -11.63
C ASP A 169 14.02 14.79 -11.62
N PRO A 170 13.18 14.64 -12.66
CA PRO A 170 12.24 13.53 -12.77
C PRO A 170 12.91 12.20 -13.13
N GLU A 171 14.18 12.19 -13.55
CA GLU A 171 14.93 10.96 -13.81
C GLU A 171 15.48 10.37 -12.50
N PHE A 172 15.66 11.21 -11.47
CA PHE A 172 16.01 10.74 -10.14
C PHE A 172 14.80 10.11 -9.43
N ILE A 173 14.87 8.79 -9.23
CA ILE A 173 13.91 8.03 -8.43
C ILE A 173 14.64 7.37 -7.26
N LEU A 174 14.25 7.73 -6.04
CA LEU A 174 14.65 7.01 -4.83
C LEU A 174 13.52 6.07 -4.41
N SER A 175 13.80 4.77 -4.34
CA SER A 175 12.87 3.77 -3.81
C SER A 175 13.26 3.41 -2.37
N ILE A 176 12.28 3.40 -1.48
CA ILE A 176 12.43 2.91 -0.11
C ILE A 176 11.60 1.65 0.02
N GLN A 177 12.26 0.55 0.40
CA GLN A 177 11.62 -0.72 0.69
C GLN A 177 11.93 -1.16 2.13
N ILE A 178 10.89 -1.49 2.88
CA ILE A 178 10.97 -1.93 4.27
C ILE A 178 10.24 -3.26 4.37
N SER A 179 10.84 -4.29 4.97
CA SER A 179 10.25 -5.62 5.04
C SER A 179 10.58 -6.31 6.35
N MET A 180 9.54 -6.72 7.07
CA MET A 180 9.61 -7.71 8.15
C MET A 180 9.24 -9.12 7.65
N ILE A 181 8.74 -9.22 6.41
CA ILE A 181 8.35 -10.48 5.78
C ILE A 181 9.56 -11.15 5.14
N GLY A 182 9.76 -12.44 5.43
CA GLY A 182 10.71 -13.32 4.73
C GLY A 182 11.91 -13.76 5.57
N LYS A 183 12.72 -14.66 5.01
CA LYS A 183 13.99 -15.07 5.61
C LYS A 183 15.00 -13.91 5.52
N GLN A 184 15.97 -13.90 6.43
CA GLN A 184 17.10 -12.98 6.40
C GLN A 184 17.68 -12.96 4.98
N ARG A 185 17.51 -11.83 4.28
CA ARG A 185 18.04 -11.65 2.92
C ARG A 185 19.56 -11.67 2.99
N ASP A 186 20.20 -12.10 1.90
CA ASP A 186 21.62 -11.89 1.70
C ASP A 186 21.95 -10.42 2.01
N SER A 187 23.03 -10.18 2.74
CA SER A 187 23.55 -8.84 2.94
C SER A 187 23.88 -8.18 1.60
N LEU A 188 23.93 -6.85 1.56
CA LEU A 188 24.28 -6.11 0.34
C LEU A 188 25.61 -6.61 -0.26
N LYS A 189 26.61 -6.90 0.59
CA LYS A 189 27.90 -7.44 0.18
C LYS A 189 27.80 -8.84 -0.45
N GLU A 190 26.89 -9.67 0.04
CA GLU A 190 26.65 -11.01 -0.53
C GLU A 190 25.93 -10.92 -1.88
N LEU A 191 24.97 -9.99 -2.01
CA LEU A 191 24.30 -9.71 -3.28
C LEU A 191 25.29 -9.17 -4.32
N GLU A 192 26.12 -8.20 -3.96
CA GLU A 192 27.16 -7.64 -4.84
C GLU A 192 28.12 -8.73 -5.34
N ARG A 193 28.55 -9.64 -4.47
CA ARG A 193 29.39 -10.78 -4.84
C ARG A 193 28.68 -11.71 -5.84
N LYS A 194 27.40 -12.03 -5.61
CA LYS A 194 26.62 -12.90 -6.51
C LYS A 194 26.44 -12.27 -7.90
N THR A 195 26.10 -10.98 -7.95
CA THR A 195 25.93 -10.23 -9.21
C THR A 195 27.24 -10.10 -9.98
N ALA A 196 28.35 -9.80 -9.30
CA ALA A 196 29.67 -9.72 -9.92
C ALA A 196 30.16 -11.08 -10.48
N THR A 197 29.74 -12.18 -9.87
CA THR A 197 30.09 -13.54 -10.32
C THR A 197 29.25 -13.96 -11.54
N SER A 198 28.00 -13.52 -11.63
CA SER A 198 27.13 -13.71 -12.81
C SER A 198 27.63 -13.00 -14.06
N LEU A 199 28.27 -11.83 -13.92
CA LEU A 199 28.82 -11.08 -15.05
C LEU A 199 30.11 -11.67 -15.62
N LYS A 200 30.82 -12.51 -14.85
CA LYS A 200 32.02 -13.23 -15.31
C LYS A 200 31.72 -14.51 -16.09
N THR A 201 30.50 -15.04 -16.00
CA THR A 201 30.10 -16.29 -16.67
C THR A 201 29.36 -16.06 -18.01
N SER A 202 29.09 -14.81 -18.37
CA SER A 202 28.40 -14.43 -19.61
C SER A 202 29.32 -13.88 -20.73
N TRP A 203 30.64 -14.07 -20.64
CA TRP A 203 31.57 -13.83 -21.75
C TRP A 203 32.36 -15.11 -22.08
N PRO A 204 32.03 -15.82 -23.18
CA PRO A 204 32.90 -16.85 -23.71
C PRO A 204 33.99 -16.16 -24.54
N GLY A 205 35.19 -16.02 -23.98
CA GLY A 205 36.35 -15.51 -24.72
C GLY A 205 37.39 -14.84 -23.84
N GLY A 206 38.31 -15.65 -23.33
CA GLY A 206 39.54 -15.26 -22.64
C GLY A 206 40.41 -16.47 -22.43
#